data_AF-A0A2E4W8S7-F1
#
_entry.id   AF-A0A2E4W8S7-F1
#
_cell.length_a   1.000
_cell.length_b   1.000
_cell.length_c   1.000
_cell.angle_alpha   90.00
_cell.angle_beta   90.00
_cell.angle_gamma   90.00
#
_symmetry.space_group_name_H-M   'P 1'
#
loop_
_entity.id
_entity.type
_entity.pdbx_description
1 polymer ?
#
loop_
_entity_poly.entity_id
_entity_poly.type
_entity_poly.pdbx_seq_one_letter_code
_entity_poly.pdbx_strand_id
1 'polypeptide(L)'
;MEIKDLDAPDRAPAGWVKRDPEPEELEGLFDFIATELGFLENVLDPDKMDQLSPTGTWEWDKYQEDYFMCDTSFICNKCRQSGGSAMLAAKAFARGMLAQGNFSSVMTSYKKEEAVNKIHYVKQYLDALPPKFRKKIIRDPLQLIEFENYNGTRAKIFSHAQKPIRGVPADQVGLDELAFYQWAEEVYASALPAIAMVRGTIDIISTPFGMSGKFFEIFDDERRYPFYARLPIFWWMCKRYLKEENYEFMAKAVRHAPFMSTEERVHLFGGASIVQQFQNASDLETFQQEFEGYFVDEQSAFFHKKLILSCMYNKVSKIDDFDPKEDEFYELVDGVKVQVSPEDALSSESYPILEKYRGKKDIHGKPVRFKKYDTLQELYSAFRTGEIGRNIIAGVDLGTTRHSTDIRILEEIVFEDGSTLQVERFSKNVQRWDLPSQQNYFEALLRSGIIRKMLMDCTGPGTQMGQYLARRFPSTFVDVQMGGNNGKQEQFMVNLKNRLENGELALEFDRQLLEELYSIERVVGDNRSIRFKAEEKKRHHADGAWALAFACFAGTPAGKATDKFVNNFSVGSIKSFSVEAHKERALNRKNLDRSFESSSFAVSLEEKMALLDLHGIDNFIGGFEE
;
A
#
# COMPACT_ATOMS: atom_id res chain seq x y z
N MET A 1 22.05 -27.19 -54.07
CA MET A 1 21.02 -28.25 -53.99
C MET A 1 21.62 -29.36 -53.15
N GLU A 2 20.91 -29.73 -52.09
CA GLU A 2 21.07 -30.93 -51.25
C GLU A 2 22.20 -31.03 -50.22
N ILE A 3 21.73 -31.51 -49.07
CA ILE A 3 22.35 -31.84 -47.78
C ILE A 3 23.15 -33.14 -47.91
N LYS A 4 24.28 -33.27 -47.21
CA LYS A 4 24.80 -34.56 -46.72
C LYS A 4 25.49 -34.44 -45.35
N ASP A 5 24.80 -35.04 -44.38
CA ASP A 5 25.24 -35.89 -43.27
C ASP A 5 26.13 -35.36 -42.13
N LEU A 6 25.50 -35.43 -40.94
CA LEU A 6 26.02 -35.49 -39.58
C LEU A 6 26.87 -36.76 -39.35
N ASP A 7 27.95 -36.67 -38.58
CA ASP A 7 28.24 -37.54 -37.41
C ASP A 7 29.66 -37.33 -36.84
N ALA A 8 29.76 -36.81 -35.61
CA ALA A 8 30.57 -37.32 -34.48
C ALA A 8 30.84 -36.22 -33.43
N PRO A 9 30.49 -36.41 -32.13
CA PRO A 9 30.92 -35.55 -31.05
C PRO A 9 32.32 -35.92 -30.53
N ASP A 10 33.03 -34.89 -30.06
CA ASP A 10 34.13 -34.90 -29.09
C ASP A 10 35.34 -35.82 -29.30
N ARG A 11 36.41 -35.25 -29.87
CA ARG A 11 37.77 -35.59 -29.44
C ARG A 11 38.22 -34.58 -28.40
N ALA A 12 38.20 -35.00 -27.13
CA ALA A 12 38.89 -34.30 -26.05
C ALA A 12 40.35 -34.00 -26.46
N PRO A 13 40.90 -32.82 -26.10
CA PRO A 13 42.25 -32.44 -26.49
C PRO A 13 43.28 -33.49 -26.04
N ALA A 14 44.19 -33.84 -26.94
CA ALA A 14 45.25 -34.82 -26.69
C ALA A 14 46.08 -34.42 -25.46
N GLY A 15 45.97 -35.20 -24.38
CA GLY A 15 46.67 -34.97 -23.12
C GLY A 15 45.87 -35.32 -21.86
N TRP A 16 44.54 -35.43 -21.97
CA TRP A 16 43.69 -35.84 -20.85
C TRP A 16 43.50 -37.36 -20.85
N VAL A 17 44.18 -38.05 -19.94
CA VAL A 17 43.87 -39.45 -19.64
C VAL A 17 42.62 -39.44 -18.77
N LYS A 18 41.54 -40.13 -19.18
CA LYS A 18 40.45 -40.50 -18.28
C LYS A 18 41.07 -41.29 -17.13
N ARG A 19 41.26 -40.64 -15.98
CA ARG A 19 41.55 -41.33 -14.72
C ARG A 19 40.23 -41.92 -14.26
N ASP A 20 40.20 -43.24 -14.07
CA ASP A 20 39.11 -43.85 -13.33
C ASP A 20 39.16 -43.29 -11.90
N PRO A 21 38.07 -42.72 -11.39
CA PRO A 21 38.05 -42.11 -10.07
C PRO A 21 38.42 -43.15 -9.01
N GLU A 22 39.21 -42.75 -8.02
CA GLU A 22 39.60 -43.65 -6.94
C GLU A 22 38.36 -44.09 -6.13
N PRO A 23 38.39 -45.27 -5.46
CA PRO A 23 37.28 -45.72 -4.62
C PRO A 23 36.83 -44.68 -3.58
N GLU A 24 37.77 -43.90 -3.03
CA GLU A 24 37.51 -42.82 -2.07
C GLU A 24 36.80 -41.62 -2.70
N GLU A 25 37.13 -41.29 -3.97
CA GLU A 25 36.46 -40.25 -4.75
C GLU A 25 35.02 -40.68 -5.11
N LEU A 26 34.82 -41.97 -5.38
CA LEU A 26 33.50 -42.56 -5.60
C LEU A 26 32.66 -42.61 -4.31
N GLU A 27 33.24 -42.99 -3.18
CA GLU A 27 32.57 -43.00 -1.87
C GLU A 27 32.14 -41.58 -1.46
N GLY A 28 33.03 -40.59 -1.60
CA GLY A 28 32.68 -39.19 -1.36
C GLY A 28 31.57 -38.67 -2.30
N LEU A 29 31.53 -39.12 -3.55
CA LEU A 29 30.44 -38.80 -4.48
C LEU A 29 29.12 -39.46 -4.07
N PHE A 30 29.14 -40.71 -3.60
CA PHE A 30 27.92 -41.39 -3.13
C PHE A 30 27.36 -40.73 -1.87
N ASP A 31 28.21 -40.34 -0.93
CA ASP A 31 27.80 -39.61 0.27
C ASP A 31 27.21 -38.24 -0.09
N PHE A 32 27.80 -37.54 -1.07
CA PHE A 32 27.27 -36.26 -1.53
C PHE A 32 25.91 -36.42 -2.21
N ILE A 33 25.73 -37.42 -3.09
CA ILE A 33 24.44 -37.72 -3.74
C ILE A 33 23.35 -38.08 -2.70
N ALA A 34 23.73 -38.58 -1.53
CA ALA A 34 22.81 -38.87 -0.43
C ALA A 34 22.37 -37.62 0.36
N THR A 35 22.91 -36.44 0.05
CA THR A 35 22.45 -35.14 0.59
C THR A 35 21.35 -34.54 -0.30
N GLU A 36 20.54 -33.63 0.24
CA GLU A 36 19.53 -32.94 -0.57
C GLU A 36 20.14 -32.19 -1.77
N LEU A 37 21.25 -31.47 -1.55
CA LEU A 37 21.94 -30.73 -2.61
C LEU A 37 22.51 -31.66 -3.67
N GLY A 38 23.32 -32.65 -3.26
CA GLY A 38 23.98 -33.54 -4.21
C GLY A 38 22.98 -34.38 -4.99
N PHE A 39 21.85 -34.77 -4.39
CA PHE A 39 20.74 -35.40 -5.11
C PHE A 39 20.16 -34.46 -6.19
N LEU A 40 19.82 -33.22 -5.83
CA LEU A 40 19.24 -32.26 -6.76
C LEU A 40 20.18 -31.90 -7.92
N GLU A 41 21.49 -31.83 -7.68
CA GLU A 41 22.49 -31.47 -8.70
C GLU A 41 22.91 -32.64 -9.59
N ASN A 42 22.98 -33.87 -9.06
CA ASN A 42 23.64 -34.98 -9.75
C ASN A 42 22.69 -36.09 -10.19
N VAL A 43 21.45 -36.10 -9.72
CA VAL A 43 20.47 -37.16 -10.06
C VAL A 43 19.46 -36.72 -11.10
N LEU A 44 19.07 -35.44 -11.10
CA LEU A 44 18.09 -34.92 -12.06
C LEU A 44 18.69 -34.84 -13.47
N ASP A 45 17.86 -35.12 -14.47
CA ASP A 45 18.23 -35.04 -15.88
C ASP A 45 18.47 -33.57 -16.26
N PRO A 46 19.72 -33.20 -16.63
CA PRO A 46 20.09 -31.80 -16.86
C PRO A 46 19.31 -31.20 -18.03
N ASP A 47 19.03 -31.96 -19.09
CA ASP A 47 18.28 -31.46 -20.25
C ASP A 47 16.83 -31.13 -19.86
N LYS A 48 16.25 -31.91 -18.94
CA LYS A 48 14.92 -31.63 -18.39
C LYS A 48 14.92 -30.44 -17.45
N MET A 49 15.97 -30.28 -16.65
CA MET A 49 16.11 -29.12 -15.76
C MET A 49 16.32 -27.83 -16.55
N ASP A 50 17.14 -27.87 -17.59
CA ASP A 50 17.40 -26.72 -18.49
C ASP A 50 16.13 -26.24 -19.19
N GLN A 51 15.22 -27.16 -19.56
CA GLN A 51 13.90 -26.83 -20.12
C GLN A 51 12.99 -26.07 -19.13
N LEU A 52 13.23 -26.21 -17.82
CA LEU A 52 12.51 -25.47 -16.79
C LEU A 52 13.14 -24.10 -16.51
N SER A 53 14.37 -23.88 -16.96
CA SER A 53 15.09 -22.63 -16.75
C SER A 53 14.70 -21.58 -17.79
N PRO A 54 14.30 -20.36 -17.38
CA PRO A 54 14.05 -19.25 -18.31
C PRO A 54 15.29 -18.83 -19.10
N THR A 55 16.50 -19.11 -18.59
CA THR A 55 17.79 -18.75 -19.20
C THR A 55 18.38 -19.87 -20.03
N GLY A 56 17.70 -21.02 -20.13
CA GLY A 56 18.14 -22.19 -20.91
C GLY A 56 19.21 -23.05 -20.23
N THR A 57 19.68 -22.67 -19.05
CA THR A 57 20.55 -23.50 -18.21
C THR A 57 20.07 -23.41 -16.76
N TRP A 58 19.86 -24.56 -16.13
CA TRP A 58 19.42 -24.64 -14.75
C TRP A 58 20.61 -24.65 -13.80
N GLU A 59 20.69 -23.64 -12.95
CA GLU A 59 21.68 -23.57 -11.88
C GLU A 59 21.04 -23.03 -10.62
N TRP A 60 21.36 -23.66 -9.48
CA TRP A 60 21.00 -23.12 -8.19
C TRP A 60 21.91 -21.93 -7.86
N ASP A 61 21.33 -20.86 -7.30
CA ASP A 61 22.11 -19.79 -6.69
C ASP A 61 22.69 -20.27 -5.34
N LYS A 62 23.78 -19.63 -4.90
CA LYS A 62 24.49 -20.03 -3.67
C LYS A 62 23.60 -20.14 -2.43
N TYR A 63 22.66 -19.22 -2.28
CA TYR A 63 21.72 -19.23 -1.14
C TYR A 63 20.76 -20.42 -1.17
N GLN A 64 20.46 -20.97 -2.35
CA GLN A 64 19.62 -22.16 -2.51
C GLN A 64 20.41 -23.40 -2.12
N GLU A 65 21.68 -23.50 -2.54
CA GLU A 65 22.59 -24.54 -2.07
C GLU A 65 22.71 -24.54 -0.54
N ASP A 66 22.93 -23.36 0.06
CA ASP A 66 23.04 -23.21 1.52
C ASP A 66 21.75 -23.65 2.22
N TYR A 67 20.59 -23.37 1.63
CA TYR A 67 19.30 -23.84 2.13
C TYR A 67 19.14 -25.36 2.02
N PHE A 68 19.59 -25.99 0.93
CA PHE A 68 19.53 -27.45 0.77
C PHE A 68 20.44 -28.17 1.75
N MET A 69 21.59 -27.59 2.07
CA MET A 69 22.53 -28.12 3.07
C MET A 69 22.10 -27.87 4.52
N CYS A 70 21.11 -27.02 4.76
CA CYS A 70 20.61 -26.73 6.10
C CYS A 70 19.71 -27.86 6.63
N ASP A 71 20.13 -28.52 7.70
CA ASP A 71 19.41 -29.61 8.37
C ASP A 71 18.46 -29.13 9.50
N THR A 72 18.58 -27.86 9.91
CA THR A 72 17.74 -27.24 10.94
C THR A 72 16.51 -26.51 10.35
N SER A 73 15.64 -25.99 11.23
CA SER A 73 14.55 -25.10 10.81
C SER A 73 15.15 -23.82 10.20
N PHE A 74 14.53 -23.32 9.15
CA PHE A 74 15.08 -22.25 8.34
C PHE A 74 14.09 -21.10 8.21
N ILE A 75 14.58 -19.86 8.24
CA ILE A 75 13.77 -18.69 7.93
C ILE A 75 14.52 -17.75 7.00
N CYS A 76 13.81 -17.32 5.96
CA CYS A 76 14.34 -16.44 4.95
C CYS A 76 13.43 -15.23 4.72
N ASN A 77 14.06 -14.06 4.79
CA ASN A 77 13.54 -12.80 4.26
C ASN A 77 14.16 -12.57 2.88
N LYS A 78 13.34 -12.71 1.84
CA LYS A 78 13.79 -12.72 0.45
C LYS A 78 13.26 -11.52 -0.34
N CYS A 79 14.04 -11.12 -1.34
CA CYS A 79 13.55 -10.33 -2.46
C CYS A 79 12.51 -11.11 -3.29
N ARG A 80 11.73 -10.39 -4.10
CA ARG A 80 10.84 -11.01 -5.09
C ARG A 80 11.64 -11.79 -6.14
N GLN A 81 10.96 -12.80 -6.70
CA GLN A 81 11.42 -13.67 -7.79
C GLN A 81 12.82 -14.30 -7.59
N SER A 82 13.21 -14.60 -6.35
CA SER A 82 14.43 -15.35 -5.99
C SER A 82 14.24 -16.88 -5.96
N GLY A 83 13.17 -17.41 -6.57
CA GLY A 83 12.94 -18.86 -6.63
C GLY A 83 12.54 -19.53 -5.29
N GLY A 84 12.07 -18.77 -4.30
CA GLY A 84 11.69 -19.29 -2.97
C GLY A 84 10.71 -20.48 -2.99
N SER A 85 9.62 -20.39 -3.74
CA SER A 85 8.66 -21.50 -3.81
C SER A 85 9.24 -22.75 -4.49
N ALA A 86 10.12 -22.57 -5.48
CA ALA A 86 10.80 -23.67 -6.16
C ALA A 86 11.80 -24.36 -5.21
N MET A 87 12.61 -23.59 -4.46
CA MET A 87 13.54 -24.18 -3.50
C MET A 87 12.82 -24.95 -2.38
N LEU A 88 11.70 -24.43 -1.88
CA LEU A 88 10.90 -25.11 -0.84
C LEU A 88 10.39 -26.48 -1.34
N ALA A 89 9.86 -26.52 -2.56
CA ALA A 89 9.38 -27.72 -3.21
C ALA A 89 10.52 -28.71 -3.53
N ALA A 90 11.67 -28.21 -3.99
CA ALA A 90 12.86 -29.02 -4.30
C ALA A 90 13.39 -29.73 -3.05
N LYS A 91 13.48 -29.03 -1.92
CA LYS A 91 13.90 -29.63 -0.64
C LYS A 91 12.91 -30.70 -0.16
N ALA A 92 11.60 -30.42 -0.26
CA ALA A 92 10.57 -31.40 0.08
C ALA A 92 10.67 -32.67 -0.78
N PHE A 93 10.90 -32.48 -2.07
CA PHE A 93 11.07 -33.56 -3.03
C PHE A 93 12.34 -34.38 -2.74
N ALA A 94 13.49 -33.74 -2.58
CA ALA A 94 14.76 -34.40 -2.29
C ALA A 94 14.69 -35.20 -0.97
N ARG A 95 14.18 -34.60 0.10
CA ARG A 95 13.96 -35.29 1.38
C ARG A 95 13.00 -36.46 1.24
N GLY A 96 11.90 -36.29 0.50
CA GLY A 96 10.96 -37.37 0.22
C GLY A 96 11.61 -38.53 -0.53
N MET A 97 12.45 -38.25 -1.52
CA MET A 97 13.18 -39.25 -2.29
C MET A 97 14.23 -39.99 -1.46
N LEU A 98 14.94 -39.28 -0.58
CA LEU A 98 16.06 -39.77 0.25
C LEU A 98 15.63 -40.34 1.61
N ALA A 99 14.36 -40.20 1.99
CA ALA A 99 13.88 -40.63 3.29
C ALA A 99 14.07 -42.14 3.52
N GLN A 100 14.54 -42.51 4.72
CA GLN A 100 14.75 -43.91 5.12
C GLN A 100 13.43 -44.67 5.35
N GLY A 101 12.35 -43.94 5.65
CA GLY A 101 11.02 -44.47 5.91
C GLY A 101 9.93 -43.59 5.29
N ASN A 102 8.71 -43.68 5.82
CA ASN A 102 7.62 -42.81 5.38
C ASN A 102 7.97 -41.34 5.63
N PHE A 103 7.74 -40.50 4.63
CA PHE A 103 8.00 -39.07 4.68
C PHE A 103 6.71 -38.29 4.44
N SER A 104 6.51 -37.21 5.18
CA SER A 104 5.39 -36.30 5.06
C SER A 104 5.85 -34.85 5.09
N SER A 105 5.62 -34.12 4.00
CA SER A 105 5.85 -32.66 3.93
C SER A 105 4.51 -31.93 3.81
N VAL A 106 4.36 -30.89 4.63
CA VAL A 106 3.17 -30.03 4.68
C VAL A 106 3.57 -28.61 4.31
N MET A 107 3.12 -28.14 3.15
CA MET A 107 3.32 -26.75 2.74
C MET A 107 2.04 -25.94 2.92
N THR A 108 2.19 -24.72 3.41
CA THR A 108 1.13 -23.73 3.49
C THR A 108 1.52 -22.54 2.60
N SER A 109 0.57 -21.98 1.88
CA SER A 109 0.77 -20.79 1.03
C SER A 109 -0.30 -19.74 1.28
N TYR A 110 -0.05 -18.49 0.88
CA TYR A 110 -1.00 -17.40 1.11
C TYR A 110 -2.32 -17.62 0.36
N LYS A 111 -2.24 -18.09 -0.89
CA LYS A 111 -3.40 -18.42 -1.75
C LYS A 111 -3.46 -19.89 -2.16
N LYS A 112 -4.62 -20.33 -2.65
CA LYS A 112 -4.83 -21.71 -3.11
C LYS A 112 -4.04 -22.02 -4.38
N GLU A 113 -4.00 -21.08 -5.31
CA GLU A 113 -3.29 -21.18 -6.59
C GLU A 113 -1.78 -21.35 -6.35
N GLU A 114 -1.24 -20.56 -5.42
CA GLU A 114 0.13 -20.70 -4.98
C GLU A 114 0.40 -22.07 -4.38
N ALA A 115 -0.50 -22.59 -3.54
CA ALA A 115 -0.35 -23.92 -2.96
C ALA A 115 -0.30 -25.02 -4.05
N VAL A 116 -1.13 -24.92 -5.08
CA VAL A 116 -1.11 -25.82 -6.25
C VAL A 116 0.22 -25.73 -6.99
N ASN A 117 0.76 -24.51 -7.19
CA ASN A 117 2.04 -24.32 -7.86
C ASN A 117 3.21 -25.03 -7.15
N LYS A 118 3.20 -25.15 -5.82
CA LYS A 118 4.24 -25.92 -5.09
C LYS A 118 4.23 -27.39 -5.46
N ILE A 119 3.05 -27.99 -5.60
CA ILE A 119 2.93 -29.39 -6.05
C ILE A 119 3.33 -29.52 -7.52
N HIS A 120 3.04 -28.51 -8.35
CA HIS A 120 3.52 -28.49 -9.72
C HIS A 120 5.06 -28.53 -9.81
N TYR A 121 5.78 -27.75 -9.00
CA TYR A 121 7.25 -27.84 -8.93
C TYR A 121 7.73 -29.24 -8.55
N VAL A 122 7.11 -29.89 -7.54
CA VAL A 122 7.47 -31.27 -7.18
C VAL A 122 7.29 -32.23 -8.36
N LYS A 123 6.23 -32.08 -9.15
CA LYS A 123 6.01 -32.89 -10.36
C LYS A 123 7.09 -32.66 -11.41
N GLN A 124 7.50 -31.40 -11.62
CA GLN A 124 8.58 -31.08 -12.54
C GLN A 124 9.88 -31.81 -12.16
N TYR A 125 10.23 -31.86 -10.86
CA TYR A 125 11.40 -32.59 -10.39
C TYR A 125 11.25 -34.11 -10.50
N LEU A 126 10.05 -34.66 -10.28
CA LEU A 126 9.76 -36.07 -10.53
C LEU A 126 9.91 -36.44 -12.01
N ASP A 127 9.43 -35.58 -12.92
CA ASP A 127 9.53 -35.78 -14.37
C ASP A 127 10.97 -35.66 -14.88
N ALA A 128 11.80 -34.88 -14.17
CA ALA A 128 13.24 -34.77 -14.41
C ALA A 128 14.03 -35.99 -13.90
N LEU A 129 13.41 -36.99 -13.25
CA LEU A 129 14.12 -38.20 -12.85
C LEU A 129 14.49 -39.07 -14.09
N PRO A 130 15.77 -39.48 -14.21
CA PRO A 130 16.18 -40.45 -15.22
C PRO A 130 15.40 -41.77 -15.11
N PRO A 131 15.22 -42.53 -16.20
CA PRO A 131 14.40 -43.75 -16.21
C PRO A 131 14.73 -44.75 -15.09
N LYS A 132 16.01 -44.87 -14.71
CA LYS A 132 16.48 -45.76 -13.63
C LYS A 132 16.05 -45.33 -12.21
N PHE A 133 15.72 -44.04 -12.02
CA PHE A 133 15.36 -43.47 -10.72
C PHE A 133 13.88 -43.15 -10.59
N ARG A 134 13.10 -43.31 -11.67
CA ARG A 134 11.65 -43.08 -11.63
C ARG A 134 10.99 -43.98 -10.60
N LYS A 135 10.08 -43.37 -9.84
CA LYS A 135 9.32 -44.04 -8.79
C LYS A 135 7.86 -44.10 -9.13
N LYS A 136 7.16 -45.05 -8.50
CA LYS A 136 5.72 -45.20 -8.67
C LYS A 136 5.00 -44.06 -8.00
N ILE A 137 4.18 -43.35 -8.76
CA ILE A 137 3.22 -42.39 -8.23
C ILE A 137 2.03 -43.18 -7.66
N ILE A 138 1.74 -42.97 -6.38
CA ILE A 138 0.65 -43.62 -5.64
C ILE A 138 -0.63 -42.77 -5.76
N ARG A 139 -0.51 -41.45 -5.60
CA ARG A 139 -1.63 -40.49 -5.71
C ARG A 139 -1.13 -39.17 -6.28
N ASP A 140 -1.95 -38.55 -7.13
CA ASP A 140 -1.65 -37.23 -7.71
C ASP A 140 -2.84 -36.24 -7.76
N PRO A 141 -3.46 -35.87 -6.61
CA PRO A 141 -4.38 -34.73 -6.56
C PRO A 141 -3.74 -33.39 -6.90
N LEU A 142 -4.57 -32.36 -7.11
CA LEU A 142 -4.10 -31.00 -7.39
C LEU A 142 -3.23 -30.38 -6.28
N GLN A 143 -3.48 -30.74 -5.03
CA GLN A 143 -2.83 -30.19 -3.82
C GLN A 143 -1.98 -31.22 -3.06
N LEU A 144 -1.74 -32.39 -3.66
CA LEU A 144 -1.02 -33.47 -3.02
C LEU A 144 -0.36 -34.35 -4.07
N ILE A 145 0.84 -34.83 -3.78
CA ILE A 145 1.46 -35.92 -4.51
C ILE A 145 2.03 -36.94 -3.53
N GLU A 146 1.80 -38.22 -3.80
CA GLU A 146 2.30 -39.34 -3.03
C GLU A 146 3.03 -40.30 -3.97
N PHE A 147 4.28 -40.64 -3.67
CA PHE A 147 5.12 -41.50 -4.48
C PHE A 147 5.97 -42.44 -3.61
N GLU A 148 6.50 -43.51 -4.20
CA GLU A 148 7.46 -44.40 -3.55
C GLU A 148 8.84 -43.74 -3.47
N ASN A 149 9.52 -43.81 -2.32
CA ASN A 149 10.88 -43.30 -2.20
C ASN A 149 11.94 -44.33 -2.63
N TYR A 150 13.22 -44.03 -2.40
CA TYR A 150 14.30 -44.91 -2.83
C TYR A 150 14.23 -46.31 -2.18
N ASN A 151 13.79 -46.39 -0.92
CA ASN A 151 13.60 -47.62 -0.14
C ASN A 151 12.24 -48.32 -0.36
N GLY A 152 11.40 -47.82 -1.25
CA GLY A 152 10.06 -48.39 -1.52
C GLY A 152 9.01 -48.10 -0.44
N THR A 153 9.31 -47.21 0.50
CA THR A 153 8.33 -46.63 1.43
C THR A 153 7.68 -45.39 0.80
N ARG A 154 6.81 -44.66 1.53
CA ARG A 154 5.98 -43.61 0.91
C ARG A 154 6.46 -42.21 1.27
N ALA A 155 6.60 -41.36 0.26
CA ALA A 155 6.73 -39.91 0.42
C ALA A 155 5.41 -39.25 0.05
N LYS A 156 4.87 -38.44 0.97
CA LYS A 156 3.63 -37.67 0.79
C LYS A 156 3.94 -36.20 0.93
N ILE A 157 3.70 -35.43 -0.12
CA ILE A 157 3.89 -33.98 -0.13
C ILE A 157 2.54 -33.35 -0.44
N PHE A 158 2.07 -32.46 0.42
CA PHE A 158 0.83 -31.74 0.17
C PHE A 158 0.95 -30.27 0.52
N SER A 159 0.17 -29.45 -0.20
CA SER A 159 0.21 -28.01 -0.08
C SER A 159 -1.19 -27.44 -0.04
N HIS A 160 -1.47 -26.53 0.88
CA HIS A 160 -2.78 -25.90 1.00
C HIS A 160 -2.68 -24.39 1.28
N ALA A 161 -3.77 -23.66 1.02
CA ALA A 161 -3.88 -22.25 1.43
C ALA A 161 -3.80 -22.11 2.97
N GLN A 162 -3.47 -20.91 3.44
CA GLN A 162 -3.30 -20.57 4.86
C GLN A 162 -4.40 -21.13 5.78
N LYS A 163 -4.07 -22.18 6.53
CA LYS A 163 -4.89 -22.74 7.60
C LYS A 163 -4.03 -23.51 8.60
N PRO A 164 -4.48 -23.68 9.85
CA PRO A 164 -3.74 -24.46 10.84
C PRO A 164 -3.50 -25.92 10.39
N ILE A 165 -2.31 -26.42 10.68
CA ILE A 165 -1.88 -27.79 10.43
C ILE A 165 -2.45 -28.68 11.53
N ARG A 166 -3.22 -29.71 11.16
CA ARG A 166 -3.88 -30.61 12.13
C ARG A 166 -3.73 -32.08 11.73
N GLY A 167 -3.41 -32.92 12.72
CA GLY A 167 -3.57 -34.38 12.65
C GLY A 167 -2.58 -35.13 11.76
N VAL A 168 -1.46 -34.51 11.36
CA VAL A 168 -0.45 -35.12 10.50
C VAL A 168 0.94 -34.80 11.05
N PRO A 169 1.76 -35.81 11.44
CA PRO A 169 3.18 -35.62 11.67
C PRO A 169 3.88 -35.17 10.38
N ALA A 170 4.78 -34.20 10.49
CA ALA A 170 5.44 -33.58 9.34
C ALA A 170 6.96 -33.61 9.53
N ASP A 171 7.67 -34.29 8.64
CA ASP A 171 9.13 -34.25 8.55
C ASP A 171 9.61 -32.87 8.08
N GLN A 172 8.76 -32.17 7.34
CA GLN A 172 8.96 -30.79 6.94
C GLN A 172 7.63 -30.03 6.96
N VAL A 173 7.63 -28.83 7.55
CA VAL A 173 6.56 -27.84 7.41
C VAL A 173 7.10 -26.64 6.64
N GLY A 174 6.59 -26.38 5.45
CA GLY A 174 6.92 -25.20 4.65
C GLY A 174 5.88 -24.10 4.82
N LEU A 175 6.28 -22.89 5.23
CA LEU A 175 5.43 -21.70 5.33
C LEU A 175 5.88 -20.66 4.30
N ASP A 176 5.19 -20.63 3.16
CA ASP A 176 5.48 -19.71 2.05
C ASP A 176 4.67 -18.42 2.18
N GLU A 177 5.34 -17.27 2.12
CA GLU A 177 4.79 -15.92 2.26
C GLU A 177 4.08 -15.66 3.60
N LEU A 178 4.67 -16.16 4.70
CA LEU A 178 4.13 -16.05 6.06
C LEU A 178 3.79 -14.61 6.48
N ALA A 179 4.53 -13.61 6.00
CA ALA A 179 4.30 -12.20 6.34
C ALA A 179 2.90 -11.70 5.93
N PHE A 180 2.24 -12.36 4.97
CA PHE A 180 0.94 -11.96 4.44
C PHE A 180 -0.22 -12.78 5.01
N TYR A 181 0.03 -13.73 5.92
CA TYR A 181 -1.03 -14.59 6.44
C TYR A 181 -1.95 -13.81 7.37
N GLN A 182 -3.25 -13.98 7.18
CA GLN A 182 -4.29 -13.44 8.08
C GLN A 182 -4.21 -14.09 9.46
N TRP A 183 -3.90 -15.40 9.52
CA TRP A 183 -3.80 -16.19 10.75
C TRP A 183 -2.37 -16.69 11.00
N ALA A 184 -1.35 -15.87 10.73
CA ALA A 184 0.06 -16.25 10.84
C ALA A 184 0.42 -16.90 12.19
N GLU A 185 -0.09 -16.34 13.29
CA GLU A 185 0.07 -16.84 14.66
C GLU A 185 -0.43 -18.28 14.82
N GLU A 186 -1.67 -18.54 14.40
CA GLU A 186 -2.32 -19.85 14.57
C GLU A 186 -1.67 -20.91 13.69
N VAL A 187 -1.33 -20.55 12.46
CA VAL A 187 -0.63 -21.45 11.52
C VAL A 187 0.73 -21.83 12.11
N TYR A 188 1.51 -20.84 12.55
CA TYR A 188 2.80 -21.09 13.17
C TYR A 188 2.71 -21.94 14.43
N ALA A 189 1.79 -21.61 15.34
CA ALA A 189 1.57 -22.35 16.57
C ALA A 189 1.17 -23.81 16.29
N SER A 190 0.44 -24.07 15.21
CA SER A 190 0.05 -25.42 14.79
C SER A 190 1.18 -26.22 14.11
N ALA A 191 2.18 -25.55 13.54
CA ALA A 191 3.35 -26.20 12.93
C ALA A 191 4.28 -26.83 13.97
N LEU A 192 4.45 -26.17 15.12
CA LEU A 192 5.32 -26.64 16.22
C LEU A 192 5.00 -28.07 16.70
N PRO A 193 3.75 -28.43 17.04
CA PRO A 193 3.42 -29.80 17.42
C PRO A 193 3.47 -30.79 16.24
N ALA A 194 3.33 -30.34 15.00
CA ALA A 194 3.34 -31.22 13.82
C ALA A 194 4.73 -31.84 13.57
N ILE A 195 5.80 -31.10 13.85
CA ILE A 195 7.18 -31.59 13.68
C ILE A 195 7.69 -32.38 14.89
N ALA A 196 7.03 -32.29 16.05
CA ALA A 196 7.60 -32.69 17.34
C ALA A 196 7.91 -34.20 17.44
N MET A 197 7.05 -35.06 16.90
CA MET A 197 7.23 -36.52 17.00
C MET A 197 8.35 -37.05 16.11
N VAL A 198 8.53 -36.46 14.94
CA VAL A 198 9.46 -36.93 13.89
C VAL A 198 10.76 -36.13 13.86
N ARG A 199 10.91 -35.13 14.75
CA ARG A 199 12.04 -34.19 14.76
C ARG A 199 12.21 -33.47 13.41
N GLY A 200 11.08 -33.09 12.81
CA GLY A 200 11.04 -32.40 11.52
C GLY A 200 11.51 -30.94 11.61
N THR A 201 11.52 -30.25 10.47
CA THR A 201 11.91 -28.83 10.37
C THR A 201 10.74 -27.94 9.97
N ILE A 202 10.79 -26.66 10.38
CA ILE A 202 9.91 -25.61 9.87
C ILE A 202 10.75 -24.70 8.97
N ASP A 203 10.40 -24.62 7.70
CA ASP A 203 11.05 -23.78 6.70
C ASP A 203 10.12 -22.62 6.34
N ILE A 204 10.53 -21.39 6.63
CA ILE A 204 9.75 -20.18 6.41
C ILE A 204 10.42 -19.36 5.32
N ILE A 205 9.70 -19.06 4.24
CA ILE A 205 10.23 -18.28 3.11
C ILE A 205 9.23 -17.18 2.78
N SER A 206 9.59 -15.92 2.99
CA SER A 206 8.66 -14.79 2.79
C SER A 206 9.39 -13.55 2.27
N THR A 207 8.68 -12.71 1.51
CA THR A 207 9.08 -11.29 1.41
C THR A 207 8.67 -10.51 2.66
N PRO A 208 9.28 -9.35 2.96
CA PRO A 208 8.98 -8.60 4.18
C PRO A 208 7.66 -7.81 4.03
N PHE A 209 6.88 -7.74 5.11
CA PHE A 209 5.67 -6.92 5.19
C PHE A 209 5.61 -6.19 6.53
N GLY A 210 6.14 -4.97 6.56
CA GLY A 210 6.21 -4.16 7.77
C GLY A 210 7.13 -4.71 8.87
N MET A 211 7.37 -3.92 9.91
CA MET A 211 8.09 -4.35 11.12
C MET A 211 7.16 -4.96 12.18
N SER A 212 6.17 -5.75 11.76
CA SER A 212 5.20 -6.38 12.69
C SER A 212 4.74 -7.74 12.21
N GLY A 213 4.11 -8.50 13.12
CA GLY A 213 3.56 -9.83 12.82
C GLY A 213 4.57 -10.97 12.96
N LYS A 214 4.06 -12.20 12.94
CA LYS A 214 4.82 -13.40 13.29
C LYS A 214 6.08 -13.62 12.44
N PHE A 215 6.05 -13.28 11.15
CA PHE A 215 7.24 -13.42 10.30
C PHE A 215 8.38 -12.51 10.76
N PHE A 216 8.10 -11.21 10.96
CA PHE A 216 9.08 -10.24 11.46
C PHE A 216 9.59 -10.66 12.84
N GLU A 217 8.69 -11.05 13.75
CA GLU A 217 9.07 -11.53 15.09
C GLU A 217 10.06 -12.71 15.04
N ILE A 218 9.82 -13.73 14.22
CA ILE A 218 10.72 -14.89 14.13
C ILE A 218 12.05 -14.50 13.50
N PHE A 219 12.02 -13.67 12.45
CA PHE A 219 13.22 -13.30 11.72
C PHE A 219 14.14 -12.41 12.57
N ASP A 220 13.60 -11.41 13.25
CA ASP A 220 14.35 -10.40 14.01
C ASP A 220 14.75 -10.88 15.41
N ASP A 221 13.87 -11.58 16.15
CA ASP A 221 14.13 -11.99 17.54
C ASP A 221 14.87 -13.33 17.63
N GLU A 222 16.19 -13.28 17.41
CA GLU A 222 17.09 -14.43 17.53
C GLU A 222 17.06 -15.10 18.92
N ARG A 223 16.79 -14.32 19.98
CA ARG A 223 16.79 -14.84 21.35
C ARG A 223 15.56 -15.69 21.63
N ARG A 224 14.40 -15.24 21.15
CA ARG A 224 13.14 -15.97 21.33
C ARG A 224 13.02 -17.15 20.37
N TYR A 225 13.65 -17.06 19.19
CA TYR A 225 13.59 -18.09 18.15
C TYR A 225 14.98 -18.61 17.76
N PRO A 226 15.74 -19.24 18.69
CA PRO A 226 17.15 -19.58 18.46
C PRO A 226 17.36 -20.77 17.51
N PHE A 227 16.30 -21.56 17.22
CA PHE A 227 16.40 -22.80 16.44
C PHE A 227 16.33 -22.59 14.92
N TYR A 228 16.25 -21.34 14.46
CA TYR A 228 16.18 -20.99 13.05
C TYR A 228 17.55 -20.57 12.51
N ALA A 229 18.01 -21.26 11.47
CA ALA A 229 18.98 -20.71 10.55
C ALA A 229 18.33 -19.55 9.77
N ARG A 230 18.96 -18.37 9.80
CA ARG A 230 18.44 -17.13 9.22
C ARG A 230 19.24 -16.74 7.99
N LEU A 231 18.57 -16.51 6.87
CA LEU A 231 19.22 -16.03 5.66
C LEU A 231 18.41 -14.91 5.01
N PRO A 232 18.91 -13.66 5.00
CA PRO A 232 18.40 -12.65 4.10
C PRO A 232 18.84 -12.94 2.66
N ILE A 233 17.93 -12.82 1.71
CA ILE A 233 18.23 -12.95 0.27
C ILE A 233 17.90 -11.61 -0.41
N PHE A 234 18.95 -10.92 -0.84
CA PHE A 234 18.85 -9.65 -1.55
C PHE A 234 18.97 -9.84 -3.06
N TRP A 235 18.51 -8.88 -3.87
CA TRP A 235 18.57 -9.00 -5.33
C TRP A 235 19.99 -9.25 -5.87
N TRP A 236 21.02 -8.67 -5.23
CA TRP A 236 22.42 -8.85 -5.64
C TRP A 236 23.01 -10.22 -5.28
N MET A 237 22.22 -11.09 -4.62
CA MET A 237 22.54 -12.49 -4.38
C MET A 237 21.94 -13.41 -5.45
N CYS A 238 21.10 -12.89 -6.34
CA CYS A 238 20.50 -13.66 -7.44
C CYS A 238 21.23 -13.33 -8.75
N LYS A 239 21.87 -14.32 -9.38
CA LYS A 239 22.64 -14.10 -10.63
C LYS A 239 21.84 -13.36 -11.70
N ARG A 240 20.56 -13.69 -11.84
CA ARG A 240 19.63 -13.11 -12.82
C ARG A 240 19.37 -11.60 -12.72
N TYR A 241 19.66 -10.99 -11.56
CA TYR A 241 19.49 -9.55 -11.37
C TYR A 241 20.82 -8.79 -11.57
N LEU A 242 21.93 -9.50 -11.74
CA LEU A 242 23.23 -8.90 -11.98
C LEU A 242 23.42 -8.60 -13.45
N LYS A 243 24.26 -7.60 -13.75
CA LYS A 243 24.66 -7.28 -15.13
C LYS A 243 25.57 -8.35 -15.76
N GLU A 244 26.24 -9.13 -14.92
CA GLU A 244 27.00 -10.32 -15.30
C GLU A 244 26.49 -11.50 -14.48
N GLU A 245 25.86 -12.47 -15.15
CA GLU A 245 25.19 -13.62 -14.54
C GLU A 245 26.18 -14.74 -14.19
N ASN A 246 27.23 -14.44 -13.42
CA ASN A 246 28.23 -15.42 -13.00
C ASN A 246 28.57 -15.33 -11.51
N TYR A 247 29.10 -16.43 -10.97
CA TYR A 247 29.39 -16.57 -9.54
C TYR A 247 30.48 -15.59 -9.06
N GLU A 248 31.52 -15.34 -9.86
CA GLU A 248 32.60 -14.43 -9.47
C GLU A 248 32.09 -12.99 -9.31
N PHE A 249 31.20 -12.56 -10.21
CA PHE A 249 30.57 -11.25 -10.16
C PHE A 249 29.58 -11.14 -9.00
N MET A 250 28.76 -12.16 -8.77
CA MET A 250 27.89 -12.26 -7.59
C MET A 250 28.70 -12.17 -6.29
N ALA A 251 29.82 -12.89 -6.18
CA ALA A 251 30.68 -12.85 -5.00
C ALA A 251 31.31 -11.46 -4.77
N LYS A 252 31.50 -10.66 -5.81
CA LYS A 252 31.88 -9.24 -5.68
C LYS A 252 30.69 -8.41 -5.17
N ALA A 253 29.50 -8.59 -5.77
CA ALA A 253 28.30 -7.87 -5.37
C ALA A 253 27.94 -8.12 -3.90
N VAL A 254 27.91 -9.38 -3.45
CA VAL A 254 27.63 -9.75 -2.04
C VAL A 254 28.60 -9.09 -1.06
N ARG A 255 29.89 -8.95 -1.42
CA ARG A 255 30.89 -8.33 -0.55
C ARG A 255 30.80 -6.81 -0.47
N HIS A 256 30.35 -6.15 -1.54
CA HIS A 256 30.45 -4.70 -1.68
C HIS A 256 29.10 -3.99 -1.59
N ALA A 257 28.04 -4.56 -2.17
CA ALA A 257 26.72 -3.95 -2.21
C ALA A 257 26.19 -3.53 -0.82
N PRO A 258 26.31 -4.32 0.26
CA PRO A 258 25.79 -3.93 1.57
C PRO A 258 26.31 -2.59 2.11
N PHE A 259 27.48 -2.14 1.65
CA PHE A 259 28.15 -0.91 2.10
C PHE A 259 27.92 0.30 1.19
N MET A 260 27.05 0.18 0.19
CA MET A 260 26.73 1.23 -0.79
C MET A 260 25.34 1.81 -0.54
N SER A 261 24.99 2.94 -1.13
CA SER A 261 23.58 3.30 -1.29
C SER A 261 22.88 2.33 -2.26
N THR A 262 21.54 2.27 -2.21
CA THR A 262 20.75 1.46 -3.17
C THR A 262 21.00 1.90 -4.61
N GLU A 263 21.10 3.20 -4.88
CA GLU A 263 21.39 3.73 -6.22
C GLU A 263 22.78 3.28 -6.71
N GLU A 264 23.82 3.42 -5.88
CA GLU A 264 25.18 2.99 -6.23
C GLU A 264 25.26 1.50 -6.52
N ARG A 265 24.65 0.64 -5.69
CA ARG A 265 24.70 -0.81 -5.91
C ARG A 265 23.86 -1.24 -7.13
N VAL A 266 22.72 -0.60 -7.41
CA VAL A 266 21.94 -0.84 -8.62
C VAL A 266 22.75 -0.43 -9.85
N HIS A 267 23.41 0.73 -9.81
CA HIS A 267 24.27 1.19 -10.91
C HIS A 267 25.47 0.27 -11.13
N LEU A 268 26.14 -0.17 -10.06
CA LEU A 268 27.38 -0.94 -10.14
C LEU A 268 27.15 -2.42 -10.46
N PHE A 269 26.10 -3.03 -9.94
CA PHE A 269 25.88 -4.48 -10.05
C PHE A 269 24.63 -4.86 -10.83
N GLY A 270 23.65 -3.96 -10.96
CA GLY A 270 22.33 -4.27 -11.50
C GLY A 270 22.31 -4.50 -13.01
N GLY A 271 21.68 -5.59 -13.43
CA GLY A 271 21.32 -5.84 -14.83
C GLY A 271 20.09 -5.04 -15.26
N ALA A 272 19.74 -5.11 -16.55
CA ALA A 272 18.66 -4.32 -17.12
C ALA A 272 17.32 -4.46 -16.37
N SER A 273 16.99 -5.68 -15.93
CA SER A 273 15.75 -5.96 -15.20
C SER A 273 15.66 -5.19 -13.88
N ILE A 274 16.68 -5.26 -13.02
CA ILE A 274 16.63 -4.60 -11.72
C ILE A 274 16.75 -3.07 -11.84
N VAL A 275 17.51 -2.59 -12.83
CA VAL A 275 17.58 -1.15 -13.16
C VAL A 275 16.19 -0.64 -13.57
N GLN A 276 15.47 -1.39 -14.41
CA GLN A 276 14.10 -1.04 -14.78
C GLN A 276 13.16 -1.04 -13.56
N GLN A 277 13.26 -2.03 -12.67
CA GLN A 277 12.45 -2.06 -11.44
C GLN A 277 12.76 -0.86 -10.53
N PHE A 278 14.04 -0.51 -10.39
CA PHE A 278 14.46 0.66 -9.62
C PHE A 278 13.92 1.98 -10.20
N GLN A 279 13.95 2.13 -11.52
CA GLN A 279 13.45 3.33 -12.21
C GLN A 279 11.92 3.48 -12.15
N ASN A 280 11.18 2.36 -12.08
CA ASN A 280 9.72 2.35 -12.06
C ASN A 280 9.13 2.22 -10.65
N ALA A 281 9.96 2.02 -9.62
CA ALA A 281 9.48 2.00 -8.25
C ALA A 281 8.87 3.35 -7.87
N SER A 282 7.73 3.34 -7.16
CA SER A 282 7.07 4.57 -6.70
C SER A 282 7.99 5.41 -5.80
N ASP A 283 8.84 4.74 -5.04
CA ASP A 283 9.77 5.31 -4.09
C ASP A 283 10.86 4.28 -3.74
N LEU A 284 11.91 4.77 -3.07
CA LEU A 284 13.06 3.96 -2.70
C LEU A 284 12.70 2.84 -1.70
N GLU A 285 11.80 3.10 -0.75
CA GLU A 285 11.42 2.11 0.27
C GLU A 285 10.67 0.95 -0.36
N THR A 286 9.78 1.22 -1.32
CA THR A 286 9.09 0.20 -2.10
C THR A 286 10.09 -0.68 -2.84
N PHE A 287 11.11 -0.11 -3.49
CA PHE A 287 12.16 -0.91 -4.12
C PHE A 287 12.95 -1.73 -3.08
N GLN A 288 13.33 -1.12 -1.97
CA GLN A 288 14.08 -1.78 -0.90
C GLN A 288 13.29 -2.91 -0.24
N GLN A 289 11.99 -2.73 -0.05
CA GLN A 289 11.10 -3.76 0.48
C GLN A 289 11.01 -4.95 -0.48
N GLU A 290 10.80 -4.66 -1.77
CA GLU A 290 10.56 -5.69 -2.77
C GLU A 290 11.83 -6.43 -3.20
N PHE A 291 12.97 -5.74 -3.23
CA PHE A 291 14.21 -6.28 -3.80
C PHE A 291 15.40 -6.35 -2.83
N GLU A 292 15.35 -5.63 -1.71
CA GLU A 292 16.43 -5.59 -0.71
C GLU A 292 16.02 -6.16 0.66
N GLY A 293 14.87 -6.85 0.74
CA GLY A 293 14.42 -7.48 1.99
C GLY A 293 14.22 -6.48 3.13
N TYR A 294 14.02 -5.21 2.82
CA TYR A 294 13.91 -4.17 3.82
C TYR A 294 12.53 -4.25 4.52
N PHE A 295 12.53 -4.39 5.84
CA PHE A 295 11.31 -4.23 6.62
C PHE A 295 11.01 -2.74 6.74
N VAL A 296 10.01 -2.27 5.99
CA VAL A 296 9.55 -0.89 6.08
C VAL A 296 8.92 -0.69 7.47
N ASP A 297 9.41 0.32 8.19
CA ASP A 297 8.85 0.67 9.48
C ASP A 297 7.50 1.38 9.28
N GLU A 298 6.40 0.63 9.28
CA GLU A 298 5.07 1.22 9.32
C GLU A 298 4.78 1.93 10.67
N GLN A 299 5.68 1.84 11.67
CA GLN A 299 5.53 2.49 12.98
C GLN A 299 5.99 3.96 13.01
N SER A 300 6.79 4.43 12.03
CA SER A 300 7.18 5.86 11.96
C SER A 300 6.03 6.74 11.47
N ALA A 301 5.15 6.17 10.64
CA ALA A 301 3.95 6.83 10.13
C ALA A 301 3.00 7.15 11.29
N PHE A 302 2.76 8.44 11.51
CA PHE A 302 1.86 8.92 12.56
C PHE A 302 0.40 8.50 12.30
N PHE A 303 0.03 8.29 11.03
CA PHE A 303 -1.25 7.77 10.59
C PHE A 303 -1.08 6.47 9.78
N HIS A 304 -1.50 5.33 10.33
CA HIS A 304 -1.44 4.05 9.59
C HIS A 304 -2.47 4.00 8.44
N LYS A 305 -2.14 3.34 7.31
CA LYS A 305 -3.04 3.22 6.15
C LYS A 305 -4.40 2.63 6.50
N LYS A 306 -4.44 1.56 7.31
CA LYS A 306 -5.69 0.92 7.76
C LYS A 306 -6.60 1.89 8.50
N LEU A 307 -6.01 2.77 9.32
CA LEU A 307 -6.74 3.81 10.06
C LEU A 307 -7.35 4.84 9.09
N ILE A 308 -6.54 5.38 8.18
CA ILE A 308 -6.99 6.36 7.17
C ILE A 308 -8.13 5.77 6.32
N LEU A 309 -7.94 4.56 5.80
CA LEU A 309 -8.92 3.85 4.97
C LEU A 309 -10.24 3.57 5.72
N SER A 310 -10.20 3.36 7.03
CA SER A 310 -11.42 3.14 7.83
C SER A 310 -12.33 4.37 7.90
N CYS A 311 -11.81 5.55 7.61
CA CYS A 311 -12.52 6.83 7.56
C CYS A 311 -12.87 7.28 6.13
N MET A 312 -12.48 6.52 5.10
CA MET A 312 -12.75 6.84 3.70
C MET A 312 -14.01 6.13 3.17
N TYR A 313 -14.71 6.75 2.22
CA TYR A 313 -15.85 6.19 1.49
C TYR A 313 -15.69 6.36 -0.04
N ASN A 314 -16.45 5.62 -0.85
CA ASN A 314 -16.41 5.65 -2.33
C ASN A 314 -15.02 5.37 -2.93
N LYS A 315 -14.46 4.17 -2.71
CA LYS A 315 -13.28 3.70 -3.45
C LYS A 315 -13.66 3.65 -4.93
N VAL A 316 -13.17 4.61 -5.72
CA VAL A 316 -13.49 4.69 -7.15
C VAL A 316 -13.02 3.41 -7.83
N SER A 317 -13.97 2.58 -8.26
CA SER A 317 -13.72 1.48 -9.18
C SER A 317 -13.39 2.05 -10.55
N LYS A 318 -12.10 2.27 -10.81
CA LYS A 318 -11.53 2.18 -12.15
C LYS A 318 -10.32 1.26 -12.09
N ILE A 319 -10.62 -0.02 -12.17
CA ILE A 319 -9.71 -0.98 -12.78
C ILE A 319 -9.89 -0.76 -14.28
N ASP A 320 -9.06 0.07 -14.88
CA ASP A 320 -8.76 -0.14 -16.29
C ASP A 320 -7.89 -1.42 -16.33
N ASP A 321 -8.34 -2.39 -17.14
CA ASP A 321 -7.79 -3.74 -17.38
C ASP A 321 -8.34 -4.93 -16.54
N PHE A 322 -9.66 -5.01 -16.33
CA PHE A 322 -10.33 -6.29 -16.01
C PHE A 322 -11.34 -6.65 -17.11
N ASP A 323 -11.03 -7.67 -17.90
CA ASP A 323 -11.90 -8.25 -18.94
C ASP A 323 -12.94 -9.19 -18.29
N PRO A 324 -14.24 -8.83 -18.27
CA PRO A 324 -15.27 -9.54 -17.52
C PRO A 324 -15.95 -10.60 -18.40
N LYS A 325 -15.18 -11.55 -18.91
CA LYS A 325 -15.74 -12.78 -19.49
C LYS A 325 -15.09 -13.98 -18.83
N GLU A 326 -15.95 -14.76 -18.16
CA GLU A 326 -15.69 -15.97 -17.36
C GLU A 326 -15.42 -15.72 -15.87
N ASP A 327 -16.48 -15.45 -15.10
CA ASP A 327 -16.97 -16.40 -14.08
C ASP A 327 -18.11 -15.79 -13.24
N GLU A 328 -19.18 -16.56 -13.08
CA GLU A 328 -20.49 -16.13 -12.58
C GLU A 328 -20.52 -16.01 -11.04
N PHE A 329 -20.92 -14.84 -10.54
CA PHE A 329 -21.13 -14.59 -9.11
C PHE A 329 -22.46 -15.21 -8.64
N TYR A 330 -22.38 -16.19 -7.73
CA TYR A 330 -23.53 -16.74 -7.01
C TYR A 330 -23.29 -16.62 -5.50
N GLU A 331 -24.34 -16.27 -4.75
CA GLU A 331 -24.35 -16.39 -3.30
C GLU A 331 -25.26 -17.54 -2.86
N LEU A 332 -24.93 -18.18 -1.74
CA LEU A 332 -25.72 -19.24 -1.13
C LEU A 332 -26.57 -18.65 -0.01
N VAL A 333 -27.86 -18.46 -0.27
CA VAL A 333 -28.86 -18.12 0.75
C VAL A 333 -29.70 -19.37 1.00
N ASP A 334 -29.73 -19.84 2.24
CA ASP A 334 -30.46 -21.05 2.67
C ASP A 334 -30.17 -22.31 1.82
N GLY A 335 -28.93 -22.44 1.33
CA GLY A 335 -28.49 -23.58 0.53
C GLY A 335 -28.97 -23.58 -0.93
N VAL A 336 -29.55 -22.48 -1.41
CA VAL A 336 -29.95 -22.30 -2.81
C VAL A 336 -29.04 -21.28 -3.47
N LYS A 337 -28.54 -21.59 -4.68
CA LYS A 337 -27.77 -20.63 -5.49
C LYS A 337 -28.72 -19.58 -6.05
N VAL A 338 -28.51 -18.31 -5.68
CA VAL A 338 -29.26 -17.17 -6.22
C VAL A 338 -28.32 -16.35 -7.11
N GLN A 339 -28.81 -15.96 -8.29
CA GLN A 339 -28.09 -15.07 -9.21
C GLN A 339 -28.25 -13.62 -8.71
N VAL A 340 -27.14 -12.94 -8.49
CA VAL A 340 -27.11 -11.59 -7.90
C VAL A 340 -26.74 -10.57 -8.98
N SER A 341 -27.38 -9.39 -9.02
CA SER A 341 -27.05 -8.36 -10.01
C SER A 341 -25.69 -7.70 -9.69
N PRO A 342 -24.99 -7.14 -10.70
CA PRO A 342 -23.74 -6.40 -10.48
C PRO A 342 -23.88 -5.24 -9.47
N GLU A 343 -25.06 -4.63 -9.35
CA GLU A 343 -25.30 -3.56 -8.37
C GLU A 343 -25.32 -4.09 -6.93
N ASP A 344 -25.82 -5.30 -6.72
CA ASP A 344 -25.84 -5.95 -5.40
C ASP A 344 -24.46 -6.51 -5.01
N ALA A 345 -23.66 -6.98 -5.98
CA ALA A 345 -22.28 -7.42 -5.74
C ALA A 345 -21.34 -6.26 -5.34
N LEU A 346 -21.55 -5.07 -5.91
CA LEU A 346 -20.84 -3.82 -5.57
C LEU A 346 -21.31 -3.20 -4.24
N SER A 347 -22.41 -3.67 -3.66
CA SER A 347 -22.95 -3.16 -2.40
C SER A 347 -22.25 -3.72 -1.13
N SER A 348 -21.32 -4.66 -1.29
CA SER A 348 -20.74 -5.44 -0.19
C SER A 348 -19.36 -4.98 0.33
N GLU A 349 -18.71 -3.96 -0.26
CA GLU A 349 -17.60 -3.29 0.42
C GLU A 349 -18.17 -2.37 1.51
N SER A 350 -18.44 -2.93 2.69
CA SER A 350 -18.91 -2.15 3.84
C SER A 350 -17.77 -1.23 4.32
N TYR A 351 -17.77 0.03 3.87
CA TYR A 351 -16.86 1.05 4.39
C TYR A 351 -17.14 1.25 5.90
N PRO A 352 -16.16 1.08 6.80
CA PRO A 352 -16.40 1.13 8.25
C PRO A 352 -17.08 2.41 8.73
N ILE A 353 -16.78 3.55 8.08
CA ILE A 353 -17.41 4.84 8.39
C ILE A 353 -18.89 4.89 8.01
N LEU A 354 -19.30 4.28 6.90
CA LEU A 354 -20.72 4.23 6.50
C LEU A 354 -21.51 3.36 7.47
N GLU A 355 -20.95 2.21 7.86
CA GLU A 355 -21.59 1.29 8.80
C GLU A 355 -21.78 1.94 10.18
N LYS A 356 -20.74 2.62 10.68
CA LYS A 356 -20.77 3.29 11.99
C LYS A 356 -21.90 4.31 12.14
N TYR A 357 -22.26 4.99 11.05
CA TYR A 357 -23.31 6.02 11.04
C TYR A 357 -24.58 5.57 10.30
N ARG A 358 -24.71 4.29 9.96
CA ARG A 358 -25.91 3.73 9.32
C ARG A 358 -27.13 4.03 10.17
N GLY A 359 -28.11 4.72 9.59
CA GLY A 359 -29.36 5.08 10.27
C GLY A 359 -29.26 6.19 11.33
N LYS A 360 -28.05 6.72 11.62
CA LYS A 360 -27.90 7.87 12.51
C LYS A 360 -28.47 9.14 11.87
N LYS A 361 -29.05 9.99 12.71
CA LYS A 361 -29.62 11.28 12.34
C LYS A 361 -29.02 12.39 13.17
N ASP A 362 -28.81 13.55 12.56
CA ASP A 362 -28.34 14.75 13.25
C ASP A 362 -29.37 15.25 14.30
N ILE A 363 -28.99 16.26 15.07
CA ILE A 363 -29.87 16.95 16.05
C ILE A 363 -31.15 17.55 15.45
N HIS A 364 -31.29 17.60 14.13
CA HIS A 364 -32.46 18.08 13.42
C HIS A 364 -33.25 16.93 12.76
N GLY A 365 -32.88 15.67 13.01
CA GLY A 365 -33.55 14.49 12.48
C GLY A 365 -33.19 14.16 11.02
N LYS A 366 -32.17 14.80 10.44
CA LYS A 366 -31.71 14.53 9.08
C LYS A 366 -30.69 13.38 9.05
N PRO A 367 -30.77 12.46 8.07
CA PRO A 367 -29.79 11.39 7.95
C PRO A 367 -28.41 11.93 7.58
N VAL A 368 -27.35 11.25 8.02
CA VAL A 368 -25.98 11.54 7.60
C VAL A 368 -25.85 11.28 6.09
N ARG A 369 -25.34 12.27 5.35
CA ARG A 369 -25.05 12.14 3.92
C ARG A 369 -23.53 12.13 3.72
N PHE A 370 -23.01 11.12 3.04
CA PHE A 370 -21.61 11.04 2.64
C PHE A 370 -21.50 11.47 1.18
N LYS A 371 -21.08 12.72 0.96
CA LYS A 371 -20.99 13.32 -0.37
C LYS A 371 -20.03 14.50 -0.34
N LYS A 372 -19.08 14.48 -1.26
CA LYS A 372 -18.23 15.61 -1.63
C LYS A 372 -18.84 16.28 -2.86
N TYR A 373 -18.66 17.59 -2.98
CA TYR A 373 -19.09 18.39 -4.12
C TYR A 373 -17.87 18.81 -4.93
N ASP A 374 -17.99 18.77 -6.25
CA ASP A 374 -16.87 19.06 -7.15
C ASP A 374 -16.64 20.58 -7.28
N THR A 375 -17.70 21.38 -7.06
CA THR A 375 -17.65 22.83 -7.18
C THR A 375 -18.17 23.53 -5.94
N LEU A 376 -17.66 24.75 -5.67
CA LEU A 376 -18.18 25.58 -4.58
C LEU A 376 -19.65 25.97 -4.84
N GLN A 377 -20.07 26.11 -6.10
CA GLN A 377 -21.43 26.44 -6.50
C GLN A 377 -22.41 25.35 -6.06
N GLU A 378 -22.05 24.08 -6.27
CA GLU A 378 -22.84 22.94 -5.77
C GLU A 378 -22.89 22.92 -4.25
N LEU A 379 -21.75 23.15 -3.58
CA LEU A 379 -21.70 23.25 -2.12
C LEU A 379 -22.63 24.36 -1.60
N TYR A 380 -22.61 25.54 -2.23
CA TYR A 380 -23.50 26.65 -1.89
C TYR A 380 -24.97 26.31 -2.11
N SER A 381 -25.29 25.60 -3.20
CA SER A 381 -26.63 25.13 -3.48
C SER A 381 -27.10 24.19 -2.38
N ALA A 382 -26.30 23.17 -2.04
CA ALA A 382 -26.60 22.20 -0.98
C ALA A 382 -26.78 22.87 0.40
N PHE A 383 -25.97 23.88 0.71
CA PHE A 383 -26.13 24.66 1.93
C PHE A 383 -27.44 25.46 1.95
N ARG A 384 -27.81 26.10 0.83
CA ARG A 384 -29.04 26.91 0.73
C ARG A 384 -30.31 26.08 0.77
N THR A 385 -30.30 24.92 0.11
CA THR A 385 -31.44 23.98 0.12
C THR A 385 -31.57 23.25 1.46
N GLY A 386 -30.54 23.34 2.32
CA GLY A 386 -30.48 22.64 3.59
C GLY A 386 -30.21 21.15 3.43
N GLU A 387 -29.66 20.74 2.28
CA GLU A 387 -29.13 19.39 2.06
C GLU A 387 -27.96 19.08 3.00
N ILE A 388 -27.11 20.08 3.25
CA ILE A 388 -26.08 20.05 4.31
C ILE A 388 -26.41 21.04 5.42
N GLY A 389 -25.84 20.82 6.60
CA GLY A 389 -25.96 21.65 7.78
C GLY A 389 -25.25 22.99 7.67
N ARG A 390 -25.39 23.79 8.74
CA ARG A 390 -24.82 25.16 8.80
C ARG A 390 -23.45 25.26 9.47
N ASN A 391 -22.99 24.19 10.09
CA ASN A 391 -21.71 24.17 10.80
C ASN A 391 -20.58 23.79 9.82
N ILE A 392 -20.29 24.70 8.89
CA ILE A 392 -19.25 24.50 7.87
C ILE A 392 -17.95 25.11 8.37
N ILE A 393 -16.88 24.33 8.35
CA ILE A 393 -15.55 24.71 8.80
C ILE A 393 -14.54 24.48 7.68
N ALA A 394 -13.44 25.23 7.68
CA ALA A 394 -12.43 25.13 6.64
C ALA A 394 -11.01 25.22 7.21
N GLY A 395 -10.10 24.56 6.51
CA GLY A 395 -8.67 24.61 6.75
C GLY A 395 -7.95 24.89 5.45
N VAL A 396 -6.87 25.67 5.53
CA VAL A 396 -6.06 26.04 4.39
C VAL A 396 -4.58 25.90 4.73
N ASP A 397 -3.83 25.20 3.89
CA ASP A 397 -2.37 25.27 3.86
C ASP A 397 -1.94 26.08 2.63
N LEU A 398 -1.13 27.12 2.87
CA LEU A 398 -0.93 28.20 1.92
C LEU A 398 0.40 28.03 1.19
N GLY A 399 0.29 27.66 -0.09
CA GLY A 399 1.41 27.52 -1.00
C GLY A 399 1.81 28.81 -1.70
N THR A 400 2.95 28.76 -2.39
CA THR A 400 3.45 29.86 -3.23
C THR A 400 3.84 29.33 -4.61
N THR A 401 4.95 29.78 -5.21
CA THR A 401 5.34 29.36 -6.57
C THR A 401 5.89 27.93 -6.64
N ARG A 402 6.34 27.37 -5.52
CA ARG A 402 6.92 26.01 -5.42
C ARG A 402 6.03 24.96 -4.74
N HIS A 403 5.08 25.40 -3.92
CA HIS A 403 4.21 24.54 -3.10
C HIS A 403 2.74 24.76 -3.48
N SER A 404 1.92 23.73 -3.34
CA SER A 404 0.47 23.83 -3.58
C SER A 404 -0.21 24.62 -2.47
N THR A 405 -1.29 25.31 -2.82
CA THR A 405 -2.27 25.79 -1.85
C THR A 405 -3.41 24.79 -1.78
N ASP A 406 -3.68 24.27 -0.58
CA ASP A 406 -4.73 23.31 -0.32
C ASP A 406 -5.82 23.91 0.55
N ILE A 407 -7.06 23.77 0.12
CA ILE A 407 -8.25 24.09 0.93
C ILE A 407 -9.09 22.83 1.11
N ARG A 408 -9.52 22.59 2.35
CA ARG A 408 -10.43 21.51 2.74
C ARG A 408 -11.60 22.11 3.50
N ILE A 409 -12.83 21.82 3.07
CA ILE A 409 -14.07 22.30 3.69
C ILE A 409 -14.85 21.10 4.22
N LEU A 410 -15.16 21.14 5.52
CA LEU A 410 -15.88 20.09 6.22
C LEU A 410 -17.22 20.62 6.74
N GLU A 411 -18.22 19.75 6.79
CA GLU A 411 -19.43 19.94 7.59
C GLU A 411 -19.27 19.19 8.92
N GLU A 412 -19.48 19.87 10.04
CA GLU A 412 -19.57 19.24 11.35
C GLU A 412 -21.04 18.95 11.72
N ILE A 413 -21.41 17.69 11.61
CA ILE A 413 -22.71 17.15 12.01
C ILE A 413 -22.70 16.88 13.51
N VAL A 414 -23.75 17.32 14.20
CA VAL A 414 -23.94 17.10 15.64
C VAL A 414 -25.09 16.13 15.85
N PHE A 415 -24.93 15.16 16.76
CA PHE A 415 -25.94 14.17 17.12
C PHE A 415 -26.62 14.51 18.45
N GLU A 416 -27.74 13.85 18.77
CA GLU A 416 -28.52 14.13 19.99
C GLU A 416 -27.77 13.93 21.30
N ASP A 417 -26.78 13.02 21.30
CA ASP A 417 -25.88 12.75 22.43
C ASP A 417 -24.73 13.75 22.55
N GLY A 418 -24.68 14.76 21.66
CA GLY A 418 -23.65 15.77 21.59
C GLY A 418 -22.37 15.32 20.85
N SER A 419 -22.29 14.06 20.42
CA SER A 419 -21.18 13.59 19.58
C SER A 419 -21.19 14.28 18.21
N THR A 420 -20.04 14.30 17.54
CA THR A 420 -19.88 14.97 16.25
C THR A 420 -19.25 14.09 15.19
N LEU A 421 -19.64 14.28 13.93
CA LEU A 421 -18.99 13.72 12.75
C LEU A 421 -18.63 14.88 11.81
N GLN A 422 -17.38 14.92 11.36
CA GLN A 422 -16.96 15.84 10.30
C GLN A 422 -16.93 15.12 8.96
N VAL A 423 -17.60 15.67 7.95
CA VAL A 423 -17.65 15.10 6.60
C VAL A 423 -17.02 16.08 5.63
N GLU A 424 -16.05 15.62 4.83
CA GLU A 424 -15.48 16.46 3.76
C GLU A 424 -16.54 16.75 2.69
N ARG A 425 -16.76 18.04 2.43
CA ARG A 425 -17.74 18.51 1.45
C ARG A 425 -17.10 19.12 0.22
N PHE A 426 -15.87 19.61 0.31
CA PHE A 426 -15.15 20.19 -0.82
C PHE A 426 -13.65 20.21 -0.53
N SER A 427 -12.83 19.98 -1.55
CA SER A 427 -11.39 20.20 -1.49
C SER A 427 -10.88 20.81 -2.79
N LYS A 428 -9.81 21.59 -2.72
CA LYS A 428 -9.11 22.09 -3.90
C LYS A 428 -7.62 22.20 -3.62
N ASN A 429 -6.81 21.65 -4.51
CA ASN A 429 -5.36 21.79 -4.55
C ASN A 429 -4.99 22.63 -5.77
N VAL A 430 -4.18 23.67 -5.61
CA VAL A 430 -3.74 24.53 -6.71
C VAL A 430 -2.25 24.84 -6.56
N GLN A 431 -1.44 24.48 -7.55
CA GLN A 431 -0.05 24.88 -7.64
C GLN A 431 0.12 26.21 -8.40
N ARG A 432 1.21 26.92 -8.11
CA ARG A 432 1.58 28.18 -8.80
C ARG A 432 0.50 29.27 -8.72
N TRP A 433 -0.27 29.28 -7.63
CA TRP A 433 -1.31 30.28 -7.41
C TRP A 433 -0.70 31.55 -6.79
N ASP A 434 -0.84 32.70 -7.43
CA ASP A 434 -0.29 33.95 -6.89
C ASP A 434 -1.07 34.45 -5.65
N LEU A 435 -0.35 35.05 -4.70
CA LEU A 435 -0.91 35.49 -3.43
C LEU A 435 -2.07 36.50 -3.57
N PRO A 436 -2.03 37.51 -4.46
CA PRO A 436 -3.18 38.39 -4.68
C PRO A 436 -4.46 37.64 -5.09
N SER A 437 -4.36 36.71 -6.04
CA SER A 437 -5.50 35.89 -6.47
C SER A 437 -6.01 34.97 -5.35
N GLN A 438 -5.11 34.36 -4.59
CA GLN A 438 -5.45 33.59 -3.40
C GLN A 438 -6.24 34.44 -2.38
N GLN A 439 -5.76 35.65 -2.07
CA GLN A 439 -6.43 36.55 -1.13
C GLN A 439 -7.85 36.89 -1.59
N ASN A 440 -8.03 37.23 -2.86
CA ASN A 440 -9.35 37.54 -3.43
C ASN A 440 -10.29 36.34 -3.32
N TYR A 441 -9.79 35.12 -3.57
CA TYR A 441 -10.57 33.90 -3.46
C TYR A 441 -11.02 33.62 -2.02
N PHE A 442 -10.10 33.64 -1.05
CA PHE A 442 -10.45 33.39 0.35
C PHE A 442 -11.32 34.50 0.94
N GLU A 443 -11.10 35.75 0.55
CA GLU A 443 -11.98 36.85 0.91
C GLU A 443 -13.41 36.63 0.37
N ALA A 444 -13.55 36.21 -0.90
CA ALA A 444 -14.85 35.91 -1.48
C ALA A 444 -15.55 34.73 -0.75
N LEU A 445 -14.79 33.68 -0.43
CA LEU A 445 -15.29 32.53 0.32
C LEU A 445 -15.73 32.90 1.75
N LEU A 446 -15.01 33.78 2.44
CA LEU A 446 -15.41 34.27 3.76
C LEU A 446 -16.64 35.21 3.69
N ARG A 447 -16.73 36.04 2.64
CA ARG A 447 -17.86 36.96 2.42
C ARG A 447 -19.16 36.26 2.07
N SER A 448 -19.10 35.06 1.51
CA SER A 448 -20.30 34.29 1.18
C SER A 448 -21.11 33.90 2.42
N GLY A 449 -20.48 33.88 3.59
CA GLY A 449 -21.09 33.56 4.87
C GLY A 449 -21.36 32.06 5.09
N ILE A 450 -20.91 31.18 4.19
CA ILE A 450 -21.06 29.73 4.37
C ILE A 450 -20.12 29.20 5.46
N ILE A 451 -18.89 29.72 5.51
CA ILE A 451 -17.87 29.27 6.46
C ILE A 451 -18.14 29.87 7.84
N ARG A 452 -18.35 29.02 8.84
CA ARG A 452 -18.44 29.41 10.25
C ARG A 452 -17.06 29.76 10.81
N LYS A 453 -16.06 28.92 10.51
CA LYS A 453 -14.70 29.08 11.00
C LYS A 453 -13.68 28.56 9.98
N MET A 454 -12.66 29.36 9.70
CA MET A 454 -11.54 29.02 8.83
C MET A 454 -10.23 29.21 9.57
N LEU A 455 -9.36 28.19 9.55
CA LEU A 455 -7.96 28.28 9.97
C LEU A 455 -7.08 28.22 8.72
N MET A 456 -6.06 29.06 8.66
CA MET A 456 -5.16 29.13 7.50
C MET A 456 -3.72 29.31 7.97
N ASP A 457 -2.80 28.47 7.49
CA ASP A 457 -1.37 28.71 7.69
C ASP A 457 -0.95 29.94 6.89
N CYS A 458 -0.60 31.01 7.61
CA CYS A 458 -0.14 32.28 7.03
C CYS A 458 1.33 32.53 7.41
N THR A 459 2.10 31.47 7.63
CA THR A 459 3.53 31.57 7.95
C THR A 459 4.31 32.11 6.75
N GLY A 460 5.28 32.99 7.00
CA GLY A 460 6.17 33.51 5.95
C GLY A 460 5.45 34.39 4.91
N PRO A 461 5.47 34.05 3.60
CA PRO A 461 4.87 34.88 2.55
C PRO A 461 3.36 35.17 2.75
N GLY A 462 2.64 34.29 3.45
CA GLY A 462 1.21 34.45 3.73
C GLY A 462 0.88 35.46 4.84
N THR A 463 1.87 35.97 5.60
CA THR A 463 1.61 36.74 6.82
C THR A 463 0.82 38.02 6.58
N GLN A 464 1.07 38.73 5.47
CA GLN A 464 0.31 39.94 5.15
C GLN A 464 -1.16 39.64 4.84
N MET A 465 -1.41 38.56 4.10
CA MET A 465 -2.77 38.08 3.78
C MET A 465 -3.51 37.66 5.05
N GLY A 466 -2.87 36.87 5.92
CA GLY A 466 -3.44 36.44 7.20
C GLY A 466 -3.87 37.61 8.07
N GLN A 467 -3.00 38.62 8.24
CA GLN A 467 -3.32 39.83 8.99
C GLN A 467 -4.48 40.61 8.38
N TYR A 468 -4.54 40.70 7.04
CA TYR A 468 -5.64 41.36 6.33
C TYR A 468 -6.97 40.66 6.58
N LEU A 469 -7.03 39.34 6.37
CA LEU A 469 -8.24 38.55 6.54
C LEU A 469 -8.69 38.49 8.00
N ALA A 470 -7.76 38.38 8.96
CA ALA A 470 -8.08 38.37 10.39
C ALA A 470 -8.68 39.69 10.87
N ARG A 471 -8.20 40.84 10.38
CA ARG A 471 -8.80 42.14 10.69
C ARG A 471 -10.21 42.28 10.11
N ARG A 472 -10.44 41.72 8.93
CA ARG A 472 -11.70 41.85 8.19
C ARG A 472 -12.77 40.86 8.65
N PHE A 473 -12.38 39.67 9.08
CA PHE A 473 -13.27 38.58 9.48
C PHE A 473 -12.91 38.01 10.86
N PRO A 474 -12.83 38.82 11.93
CA PRO A 474 -12.26 38.41 13.22
C PRO A 474 -13.02 37.27 13.93
N SER A 475 -14.32 37.10 13.66
CA SER A 475 -15.12 36.00 14.21
C SER A 475 -14.90 34.69 13.46
N THR A 476 -14.62 34.76 12.17
CA THR A 476 -14.71 33.64 11.22
C THR A 476 -13.34 33.14 10.78
N PHE A 477 -12.33 34.00 10.71
CA PHE A 477 -11.00 33.64 10.26
C PHE A 477 -10.01 33.57 11.43
N VAL A 478 -9.06 32.65 11.36
CA VAL A 478 -7.94 32.50 12.29
C VAL A 478 -6.66 32.40 11.48
N ASP A 479 -5.79 33.38 11.71
CA ASP A 479 -4.43 33.41 11.22
C ASP A 479 -3.57 32.41 12.03
N VAL A 480 -3.17 31.31 11.41
CA VAL A 480 -2.28 30.30 12.02
C VAL A 480 -0.84 30.63 11.65
N GLN A 481 0.00 30.76 12.68
CA GLN A 481 1.43 30.95 12.56
C GLN A 481 2.14 29.71 13.11
N MET A 482 2.76 28.94 12.23
CA MET A 482 3.39 27.63 12.50
C MET A 482 4.82 27.76 13.05
N GLY A 483 5.36 28.97 13.13
CA GLY A 483 6.65 29.26 13.76
C GLY A 483 6.61 29.29 15.30
N GLY A 484 7.68 28.79 15.94
CA GLY A 484 7.91 28.87 17.39
C GLY A 484 7.62 27.59 18.18
N ASN A 485 8.22 27.47 19.38
CA ASN A 485 8.23 26.23 20.19
C ASN A 485 6.94 26.04 21.03
N ASN A 486 5.77 26.24 20.42
CA ASN A 486 4.49 26.42 21.12
C ASN A 486 3.54 25.21 21.06
N GLY A 487 3.99 24.03 20.61
CA GLY A 487 3.18 22.79 20.59
C GLY A 487 1.95 22.81 19.67
N LYS A 488 1.72 23.86 18.87
CA LYS A 488 0.54 23.99 18.01
C LYS A 488 0.45 22.89 16.95
N GLN A 489 1.58 22.54 16.33
CA GLN A 489 1.66 21.45 15.35
C GLN A 489 1.14 20.14 15.94
N GLU A 490 1.54 19.83 17.17
CA GLU A 490 1.07 18.66 17.89
C GLU A 490 -0.42 18.70 18.17
N GLN A 491 -0.96 19.85 18.59
CA GLN A 491 -2.40 19.98 18.83
C GLN A 491 -3.23 19.70 17.57
N PHE A 492 -2.81 20.22 16.41
CA PHE A 492 -3.50 19.98 15.14
C PHE A 492 -3.45 18.51 14.72
N MET A 493 -2.25 17.92 14.69
CA MET A 493 -2.04 16.55 14.23
C MET A 493 -2.63 15.52 15.19
N VAL A 494 -2.50 15.70 16.50
CA VAL A 494 -3.12 14.82 17.51
C VAL A 494 -4.64 14.90 17.45
N ASN A 495 -5.22 16.10 17.27
CA ASN A 495 -6.67 16.22 17.08
C ASN A 495 -7.14 15.46 15.83
N LEU A 496 -6.41 15.58 14.72
CA LEU A 496 -6.71 14.82 13.49
C LEU A 496 -6.61 13.31 13.72
N LYS A 497 -5.56 12.82 14.42
CA LYS A 497 -5.38 11.40 14.74
C LYS A 497 -6.52 10.86 15.59
N ASN A 498 -6.88 11.58 16.65
CA ASN A 498 -7.98 11.19 17.52
C ASN A 498 -9.30 11.12 16.75
N ARG A 499 -9.57 12.02 15.78
CA ARG A 499 -10.77 11.93 14.95
C ARG A 499 -10.77 10.68 14.07
N LEU A 500 -9.65 10.36 13.45
CA LEU A 500 -9.52 9.15 12.63
C LEU A 500 -9.72 7.90 13.51
N GLU A 501 -9.05 7.81 14.65
CA GLU A 501 -9.14 6.68 15.59
C GLU A 501 -10.55 6.51 16.14
N ASN A 502 -11.21 7.62 16.46
CA ASN A 502 -12.58 7.60 16.93
C ASN A 502 -13.57 7.35 15.80
N GLY A 503 -13.21 7.42 14.51
CA GLY A 503 -14.16 7.41 13.38
C GLY A 503 -15.12 8.61 13.39
N GLU A 504 -14.60 9.80 13.70
CA GLU A 504 -15.31 11.09 13.76
C GLU A 504 -15.04 11.96 12.52
N LEU A 505 -14.32 11.43 11.53
CA LEU A 505 -14.02 12.08 10.26
C LEU A 505 -14.40 11.14 9.11
N ALA A 506 -15.06 11.67 8.08
CA ALA A 506 -15.42 10.97 6.86
C ALA A 506 -14.86 11.71 5.65
N LEU A 507 -14.07 10.99 4.84
CA LEU A 507 -13.38 11.50 3.66
C LEU A 507 -13.81 10.72 2.43
N GLU A 508 -13.95 11.37 1.28
CA GLU A 508 -14.03 10.62 0.03
C GLU A 508 -12.65 10.03 -0.29
N PHE A 509 -12.61 8.84 -0.88
CA PHE A 509 -11.35 8.20 -1.25
C PHE A 509 -10.55 9.08 -2.21
N ASP A 510 -9.41 9.56 -1.73
CA ASP A 510 -8.46 10.40 -2.45
C ASP A 510 -7.08 9.79 -2.23
N ARG A 511 -6.52 9.17 -3.27
CA ARG A 511 -5.22 8.48 -3.19
C ARG A 511 -4.10 9.44 -2.80
N GLN A 512 -4.13 10.68 -3.29
CA GLN A 512 -3.11 11.68 -2.98
C GLN A 512 -3.18 12.05 -1.49
N LEU A 513 -4.36 12.36 -0.98
CA LEU A 513 -4.54 12.65 0.45
C LEU A 513 -4.15 11.47 1.34
N LEU A 514 -4.45 10.22 0.92
CA LEU A 514 -4.04 9.02 1.62
C LEU A 514 -2.51 8.93 1.75
N GLU A 515 -1.81 9.14 0.63
CA GLU A 515 -0.34 9.13 0.57
C GLU A 515 0.26 10.27 1.41
N GLU A 516 -0.31 11.48 1.35
CA GLU A 516 0.11 12.62 2.17
C GLU A 516 -0.07 12.36 3.67
N LEU A 517 -1.23 11.86 4.11
CA LEU A 517 -1.48 11.49 5.50
C LEU A 517 -0.52 10.38 5.96
N TYR A 518 -0.31 9.36 5.14
CA TYR A 518 0.59 8.26 5.46
C TYR A 518 2.06 8.72 5.59
N SER A 519 2.44 9.77 4.88
CA SER A 519 3.81 10.32 4.91
C SER A 519 4.15 11.15 6.16
N ILE A 520 3.17 11.45 7.03
CA ILE A 520 3.41 12.26 8.22
C ILE A 520 4.13 11.44 9.28
N GLU A 521 5.29 11.94 9.73
CA GLU A 521 6.06 11.36 10.82
C GLU A 521 6.10 12.29 12.04
N ARG A 522 6.10 11.70 13.23
CA ARG A 522 6.25 12.43 14.50
C ARG A 522 7.71 12.39 14.95
N VAL A 523 8.38 13.55 14.87
CA VAL A 523 9.79 13.69 15.25
C VAL A 523 9.91 14.36 16.62
N VAL A 524 10.62 13.72 17.54
CA VAL A 524 10.97 14.30 18.85
C VAL A 524 12.37 14.91 18.76
N GLY A 525 12.47 16.24 18.87
CA GLY A 525 13.75 16.95 18.88
C GLY A 525 14.46 16.88 20.24
N ASP A 526 15.75 17.21 20.24
CA ASP A 526 16.65 17.11 21.42
C ASP A 526 16.14 17.83 22.67
N ASN A 527 15.37 18.92 22.50
CA ASN A 527 14.74 19.67 23.59
C ASN A 527 13.35 19.13 24.00
N ARG A 528 13.02 17.88 23.65
CA ARG A 528 11.67 17.26 23.77
C ARG A 528 10.56 18.01 23.00
N SER A 529 10.92 18.93 22.10
CA SER A 529 9.98 19.60 21.21
C SER A 529 9.49 18.61 20.15
N ILE A 530 8.18 18.46 20.03
CA ILE A 530 7.57 17.56 19.04
C ILE A 530 7.30 18.35 17.76
N ARG A 531 7.75 17.81 16.64
CA ARG A 531 7.50 18.33 15.29
C ARG A 531 6.89 17.25 14.42
N PHE A 532 6.08 17.66 13.47
CA PHE A 532 5.53 16.78 12.46
C PHE A 532 6.13 17.18 11.13
N LYS A 533 6.61 16.19 10.38
CA LYS A 533 7.21 16.40 9.07
C LYS A 533 6.62 15.38 8.11
N ALA A 534 6.40 15.82 6.88
CA ALA A 534 6.28 14.89 5.77
C ALA A 534 7.68 14.31 5.50
N GLU A 535 7.77 13.02 5.22
CA GLU A 535 9.02 12.37 4.88
C GLU A 535 9.70 13.08 3.68
N GLU A 536 10.94 13.56 3.85
CA GLU A 536 11.64 14.39 2.86
C GLU A 536 11.91 13.67 1.52
N LYS A 537 11.78 12.33 1.48
CA LYS A 537 12.01 11.49 0.30
C LYS A 537 10.77 11.28 -0.58
N LYS A 538 9.56 11.56 -0.06
CA LYS A 538 8.31 11.44 -0.81
C LYS A 538 8.01 12.78 -1.48
N ARG A 539 7.88 12.78 -2.81
CA ARG A 539 7.75 13.97 -3.68
C ARG A 539 6.49 14.84 -3.43
N HIS A 540 5.67 14.49 -2.45
CA HIS A 540 4.39 15.13 -2.15
C HIS A 540 4.54 15.98 -0.88
N HIS A 541 4.34 17.29 -1.01
CA HIS A 541 4.16 18.16 0.14
C HIS A 541 2.88 17.71 0.87
N ALA A 542 2.91 17.55 2.19
CA ALA A 542 1.74 17.15 2.97
C ALA A 542 0.73 18.30 3.18
N ASP A 543 0.57 19.15 2.17
CA ASP A 543 -0.22 20.37 2.19
C ASP A 543 -1.70 20.05 2.47
N GLY A 544 -2.24 19.01 1.81
CA GLY A 544 -3.60 18.53 2.01
C GLY A 544 -3.82 17.95 3.41
N ALA A 545 -2.83 17.25 3.97
CA ALA A 545 -2.88 16.74 5.34
C ALA A 545 -2.91 17.87 6.39
N TRP A 546 -2.12 18.93 6.20
CA TRP A 546 -2.14 20.11 7.06
C TRP A 546 -3.44 20.91 6.93
N ALA A 547 -3.90 21.16 5.70
CA ALA A 547 -5.18 21.80 5.45
C ALA A 547 -6.33 21.04 6.13
N LEU A 548 -6.32 19.70 6.06
CA LEU A 548 -7.29 18.85 6.75
C LEU A 548 -7.19 18.95 8.28
N ALA A 549 -5.97 18.95 8.84
CA ALA A 549 -5.75 19.10 10.28
C ALA A 549 -6.29 20.44 10.80
N PHE A 550 -6.07 21.55 10.06
CA PHE A 550 -6.62 22.86 10.38
C PHE A 550 -8.15 22.88 10.31
N ALA A 551 -8.72 22.28 9.25
CA ALA A 551 -10.16 22.19 9.09
C ALA A 551 -10.79 21.42 10.26
N CYS A 552 -10.19 20.30 10.65
CA CYS A 552 -10.66 19.48 11.76
C CYS A 552 -10.63 20.23 13.10
N PHE A 553 -9.60 21.05 13.31
CA PHE A 553 -9.39 21.82 14.54
C PHE A 553 -10.29 23.07 14.62
N ALA A 554 -10.80 23.56 13.49
CA ALA A 554 -11.76 24.67 13.44
C ALA A 554 -13.14 24.32 14.03
N GLY A 555 -13.42 23.02 14.22
CA GLY A 555 -14.65 22.48 14.81
C GLY A 555 -14.52 22.14 16.31
N THR A 556 -15.42 21.29 16.79
CA THR A 556 -15.45 20.78 18.17
C THR A 556 -14.32 19.76 18.38
N PRO A 557 -13.39 19.90 19.34
CA PRO A 557 -12.26 18.98 19.50
C PRO A 557 -12.65 17.49 19.53
N ALA A 558 -11.79 16.62 19.00
CA ALA A 558 -12.05 15.18 18.90
C ALA A 558 -12.47 14.56 20.24
N GLY A 559 -13.50 13.70 20.22
CA GLY A 559 -14.03 13.02 21.41
C GLY A 559 -14.70 13.95 22.44
N LYS A 560 -14.88 15.24 22.16
CA LYS A 560 -15.63 16.16 23.03
C LYS A 560 -17.06 16.28 22.53
N ALA A 561 -18.02 16.22 23.47
CA ALA A 561 -19.39 16.56 23.19
C ALA A 561 -19.51 18.08 23.00
N THR A 562 -20.30 18.49 22.02
CA THR A 562 -20.69 19.90 21.85
C THR A 562 -22.01 20.15 22.55
N ASP A 563 -22.19 21.35 23.12
CA ASP A 563 -23.49 21.76 23.64
C ASP A 563 -24.51 21.73 22.49
N LYS A 564 -25.73 21.26 22.78
CA LYS A 564 -26.82 21.25 21.79
C LYS A 564 -27.01 22.68 21.28
N PHE A 565 -26.49 22.96 20.09
CA PHE A 565 -26.71 24.24 19.43
C PHE A 565 -28.21 24.37 19.13
N VAL A 566 -28.94 25.05 20.02
CA VAL A 566 -30.28 25.53 19.74
C VAL A 566 -30.10 26.70 18.77
N ASN A 567 -30.34 26.45 17.48
CA ASN A 567 -30.44 27.51 16.48
C ASN A 567 -31.68 28.39 16.78
N ASN A 568 -31.55 29.34 17.72
CA ASN A 568 -32.41 30.52 17.75
C ASN A 568 -31.89 31.54 16.73
N PHE A 569 -31.84 31.14 15.46
CA PHE A 569 -31.90 32.08 14.36
C PHE A 569 -33.20 31.79 13.62
N SER A 570 -34.23 32.57 13.97
CA SER A 570 -35.45 32.62 13.20
C SER A 570 -35.09 32.90 11.74
N VAL A 571 -35.80 32.23 10.84
CA VAL A 571 -35.74 32.41 9.38
C VAL A 571 -36.02 33.86 8.95
N GLY A 572 -36.34 34.77 9.88
CA GLY A 572 -36.67 36.17 9.65
C GLY A 572 -35.52 37.19 9.66
N SER A 573 -34.24 36.80 9.77
CA SER A 573 -33.11 37.78 9.72
C SER A 573 -32.20 37.70 8.49
N ILE A 574 -32.47 36.81 7.53
CA ILE A 574 -32.06 37.11 6.15
C ILE A 574 -33.08 38.14 5.68
N LYS A 575 -32.72 39.43 5.71
CA LYS A 575 -33.47 40.41 4.96
C LYS A 575 -33.54 39.89 3.53
N SER A 576 -34.73 39.50 3.11
CA SER A 576 -35.06 39.48 1.70
C SER A 576 -34.56 40.81 1.14
N PHE A 577 -33.74 40.73 0.08
CA PHE A 577 -33.53 41.88 -0.77
C PHE A 577 -34.87 42.17 -1.48
N SER A 578 -35.80 42.78 -0.75
CA SER A 578 -36.93 43.49 -1.34
C SER A 578 -36.38 44.74 -1.99
N VAL A 579 -36.75 44.93 -3.26
CA VAL A 579 -36.31 45.99 -4.16
C VAL A 579 -36.89 47.36 -3.77
N GLU A 580 -37.76 47.48 -2.75
CA GLU A 580 -38.37 48.75 -2.38
C GLU A 580 -37.57 49.65 -1.42
N ALA A 581 -36.61 49.14 -0.64
CA ALA A 581 -35.93 49.95 0.40
C ALA A 581 -34.77 50.84 -0.12
N HIS A 582 -34.57 50.93 -1.43
CA HIS A 582 -33.56 51.79 -2.06
C HIS A 582 -34.12 53.00 -2.83
N LYS A 583 -35.44 53.25 -2.77
CA LYS A 583 -36.02 54.50 -3.31
C LYS A 583 -35.98 55.68 -2.33
N GLU A 584 -35.97 55.47 -1.02
CA GLU A 584 -36.03 56.59 -0.06
C GLU A 584 -34.67 57.16 0.38
N ARG A 585 -33.57 56.42 0.24
CA ARG A 585 -32.22 56.93 0.60
C ARG A 585 -31.45 57.57 -0.56
N ALA A 586 -31.98 57.47 -1.79
CA ALA A 586 -31.40 58.11 -2.98
C ALA A 586 -31.88 59.56 -3.20
N LEU A 587 -32.83 60.07 -2.38
CA LEU A 587 -33.35 61.43 -2.53
C LEU A 587 -32.51 62.50 -1.80
N ASN A 588 -31.65 62.13 -0.84
CA ASN A 588 -30.91 63.08 0.01
C ASN A 588 -29.42 63.28 -0.33
N ARG A 589 -28.95 62.81 -1.48
CA ARG A 589 -27.62 63.16 -2.01
C ARG A 589 -27.68 63.53 -3.50
N LYS A 590 -28.67 64.34 -3.87
CA LYS A 590 -28.56 65.25 -5.03
C LYS A 590 -28.13 66.61 -4.50
N ASN A 591 -26.82 66.84 -4.44
CA ASN A 591 -26.17 68.16 -4.50
C ASN A 591 -24.68 67.94 -4.29
N LEU A 592 -23.99 67.57 -5.37
CA LEU A 592 -22.74 68.20 -5.81
C LEU A 592 -22.33 67.55 -7.14
N ASP A 593 -22.35 68.38 -8.20
CA ASP A 593 -21.71 68.29 -9.52
C ASP A 593 -21.61 66.93 -10.24
N ARG A 594 -22.37 66.66 -11.30
CA ARG A 594 -22.30 67.24 -12.68
C ARG A 594 -20.90 67.16 -13.30
N SER A 595 -20.59 66.02 -13.92
CA SER A 595 -20.23 65.96 -15.35
C SER A 595 -20.10 64.50 -15.80
N PHE A 596 -20.52 64.25 -17.04
CA PHE A 596 -20.52 62.98 -17.81
C PHE A 596 -21.72 62.03 -17.63
N GLU A 597 -22.80 62.39 -18.33
CA GLU A 597 -23.53 61.49 -19.26
C GLU A 597 -22.52 60.81 -20.21
N SER A 598 -22.64 59.59 -20.74
CA SER A 598 -23.71 58.61 -20.85
C SER A 598 -23.10 57.32 -21.44
N SER A 599 -23.30 56.16 -20.82
CA SER A 599 -23.58 54.90 -21.53
C SER A 599 -23.95 53.83 -20.51
N SER A 600 -25.23 53.51 -20.51
CA SER A 600 -25.86 52.40 -19.80
C SER A 600 -25.36 51.05 -20.30
N PHE A 601 -24.98 50.15 -19.39
CA PHE A 601 -25.34 48.73 -19.49
C PHE A 601 -25.62 48.22 -18.08
N ALA A 602 -26.91 48.01 -17.78
CA ALA A 602 -27.34 47.27 -16.61
C ALA A 602 -27.14 45.79 -16.90
N VAL A 603 -26.06 45.25 -16.37
CA VAL A 603 -25.63 43.86 -16.59
C VAL A 603 -26.33 42.96 -15.55
N SER A 604 -26.99 41.89 -16.01
CA SER A 604 -27.77 40.98 -15.17
C SER A 604 -26.86 40.21 -14.18
N LEU A 605 -27.43 39.61 -13.14
CA LEU A 605 -26.67 38.80 -12.18
C LEU A 605 -26.01 37.58 -12.87
N GLU A 606 -26.60 37.09 -13.96
CA GLU A 606 -26.04 36.02 -14.81
C GLU A 606 -24.79 36.51 -15.57
N GLU A 607 -24.77 37.75 -16.05
CA GLU A 607 -23.57 38.32 -16.70
C GLU A 607 -22.47 38.72 -15.69
N LYS A 608 -22.82 39.00 -14.42
CA LYS A 608 -21.83 39.11 -13.33
C LYS A 608 -21.26 37.75 -12.91
N MET A 609 -22.01 36.67 -13.13
CA MET A 609 -21.52 35.30 -12.98
C MET A 609 -20.69 34.86 -14.21
N ALA A 610 -20.96 35.38 -15.40
CA ALA A 610 -20.08 35.21 -16.57
C ALA A 610 -18.72 35.95 -16.40
N LEU A 611 -18.67 37.01 -15.59
CA LEU A 611 -17.41 37.66 -15.17
C LEU A 611 -16.66 36.89 -14.06
N LEU A 612 -17.31 35.93 -13.39
CA LEU A 612 -16.68 34.93 -12.53
C LEU A 612 -16.21 33.71 -13.31
N ASP A 613 -16.55 33.62 -14.59
CA ASP A 613 -16.10 32.60 -15.52
C ASP A 613 -14.73 32.98 -16.06
N LEU A 614 -13.68 32.59 -15.32
CA LEU A 614 -12.35 32.45 -15.89
C LEU A 614 -12.32 31.23 -16.82
N HIS A 615 -13.10 31.25 -17.89
CA HIS A 615 -12.94 30.40 -19.08
C HIS A 615 -11.67 30.73 -19.89
N GLY A 616 -10.61 31.22 -19.22
CA GLY A 616 -9.35 31.64 -19.82
C GLY A 616 -8.09 31.05 -19.18
N ILE A 617 -8.21 30.15 -18.20
CA ILE A 617 -7.03 29.49 -17.59
C ILE A 617 -7.00 27.99 -17.89
N ASP A 618 -8.15 27.33 -18.05
CA ASP A 618 -8.19 25.89 -18.34
C ASP A 618 -7.84 25.53 -19.80
N ASN A 619 -7.75 26.51 -20.71
CA ASN A 619 -7.33 26.30 -22.11
C ASN A 619 -5.86 26.69 -22.39
N PHE A 620 -5.03 26.97 -21.37
CA PHE A 620 -3.62 27.37 -21.56
C PHE A 620 -2.58 26.33 -21.12
N ILE A 621 -2.99 25.11 -20.76
CA ILE A 621 -2.08 24.00 -20.37
C ILE A 621 -2.29 22.76 -21.27
N GLY A 622 -2.87 22.95 -22.45
CA GLY A 622 -3.10 21.89 -23.46
C GLY A 622 -2.30 22.06 -24.75
N GLY A 623 -1.15 22.74 -24.72
CA GLY A 623 -0.37 23.01 -25.94
C GLY A 623 1.09 23.31 -25.65
N PHE A 624 1.84 22.27 -25.30
CA PHE A 624 3.30 22.18 -25.50
C PHE A 624 3.69 20.69 -25.65
N GLU A 625 3.20 20.10 -26.75
CA GLU A 625 3.90 19.03 -27.47
C GLU A 625 4.16 19.58 -28.88
N GLU A 626 5.34 20.18 -29.05
CA GLU A 626 6.22 20.13 -30.24
C GLU A 626 7.58 20.74 -29.87
#